data_AF-A0A6A8ASL8-F1
#
_entry.id   AF-A0A6A8ASL8-F1
#
_cell.length_a   1.000
_cell.length_b   1.000
_cell.length_c   1.000
_cell.angle_alpha   90.00
_cell.angle_beta   90.00
_cell.angle_gamma   90.00
#
_symmetry.space_group_name_H-M   'P 1'
#
loop_
_entity.id
_entity.type
_entity.pdbx_description
1 polymer ?
#
loop_
_entity_poly.entity_id
_entity_poly.type
_entity_poly.pdbx_seq_one_letter_code
_entity_poly.pdbx_strand_id
1 'polypeptide(L)' 'MSQEHSIRKVKVLQGRAKDEAEKQGLDPDDLVIVTTSVHPLPEYHIEKIEGDPVSFLLKRVRA' A
#
# COMPACT_ATOMS: atom_id res chain seq x y z
N MET A 1 -14.21 13.24 -1.11
CA MET A 1 -12.83 12.75 -1.17
C MET A 1 -12.87 11.32 -1.69
N SER A 2 -12.10 10.97 -2.72
CA SER A 2 -11.97 9.58 -3.16
C SER A 2 -10.69 9.01 -2.59
N GLN A 3 -10.81 7.91 -1.85
CA GLN A 3 -9.69 7.09 -1.43
C GLN A 3 -9.80 5.76 -2.18
N GLU A 4 -8.74 5.40 -2.88
CA GLU A 4 -8.63 4.10 -3.56
C GLU A 4 -7.61 3.25 -2.81
N HIS A 5 -7.99 2.01 -2.48
CA HIS A 5 -7.10 1.01 -1.91
C HIS A 5 -6.84 -0.08 -2.93
N SER A 6 -5.57 -0.40 -3.17
CA SER A 6 -5.18 -1.53 -4.01
C SER A 6 -4.09 -2.37 -3.34
N ILE A 7 -4.18 -3.69 -3.48
CA ILE A 7 -3.17 -4.62 -2.97
C ILE A 7 -2.25 -4.99 -4.12
N ARG A 8 -0.95 -4.76 -3.96
CA ARG A 8 0.05 -5.00 -5.01
C ARG A 8 1.35 -5.52 -4.40
N LYS A 9 2.18 -6.16 -5.23
CA LYS A 9 3.59 -6.40 -4.88
C LYS A 9 4.41 -5.13 -5.07
N VAL A 10 5.45 -4.93 -4.28
CA VAL A 10 6.34 -3.75 -4.41
C VAL A 10 6.94 -3.64 -5.80
N LYS A 11 7.35 -4.75 -6.41
CA LYS A 11 7.96 -4.77 -7.75
C LYS A 11 7.07 -4.26 -8.89
N VAL A 12 5.75 -4.22 -8.70
CA VAL A 12 4.82 -3.69 -9.72
C VAL A 12 4.44 -2.23 -9.47
N LEU A 13 4.95 -1.61 -8.41
CA LEU A 13 4.74 -0.20 -8.12
C LEU A 13 5.58 0.67 -9.08
N GLN A 14 5.07 1.87 -9.35
CA GLN A 14 5.73 2.86 -10.21
C GLN A 14 5.61 4.25 -9.59
N GLY A 15 6.50 5.17 -10.00
CA GLY A 15 6.50 6.56 -9.56
C GLY A 15 6.55 6.72 -8.04
N ARG A 16 5.79 7.68 -7.49
CA ARG A 16 5.81 8.03 -6.05
C ARG A 16 5.50 6.87 -5.12
N ALA A 17 4.64 5.94 -5.54
CA ALA A 17 4.36 4.75 -4.74
C ALA A 17 5.62 3.88 -4.61
N LYS A 18 6.36 3.67 -5.70
CA LYS A 18 7.62 2.93 -5.64
C LYS A 18 8.63 3.64 -4.73
N ASP A 19 8.79 4.95 -4.89
CA ASP A 19 9.72 5.74 -4.08
C ASP A 19 9.41 5.62 -2.57
N GLU A 20 8.13 5.60 -2.21
CA GLU A 20 7.71 5.46 -0.81
C GLU A 20 7.98 4.06 -0.25
N ALA A 21 7.78 3.01 -1.05
CA ALA A 21 8.12 1.64 -0.66
C ALA A 21 9.64 1.47 -0.46
N GLU A 22 10.45 2.07 -1.33
CA GLU A 22 11.92 2.04 -1.23
C GLU A 22 12.43 2.80 -0.01
N LYS A 23 11.86 3.97 0.31
CA LYS A 23 12.19 4.71 1.55
C LYS A 23 11.89 3.91 2.81
N GLN A 24 10.83 3.10 2.78
CA GLN A 24 10.47 2.21 3.88
C GLN A 24 11.33 0.93 3.92
N GLY A 25 12.21 0.71 2.93
CA GLY A 25 13.08 -0.47 2.87
C GLY A 25 12.33 -1.76 2.56
N LEU A 26 11.20 -1.67 1.83
CA LEU A 26 10.39 -2.84 1.50
C LEU A 26 11.02 -3.68 0.38
N ASP A 27 10.89 -5.00 0.49
CA ASP A 27 11.43 -5.94 -0.47
C ASP A 27 10.56 -5.97 -1.74
N PRO A 28 11.11 -6.17 -2.96
CA PRO A 28 10.33 -6.18 -4.20
C PRO A 28 9.19 -7.21 -4.24
N ASP A 29 9.32 -8.30 -3.48
CA ASP A 29 8.29 -9.35 -3.39
C ASP A 29 7.31 -9.18 -2.23
N ASP A 30 7.50 -8.16 -1.37
CA ASP A 30 6.54 -7.84 -0.31
C ASP A 30 5.18 -7.45 -0.89
N LEU A 31 4.12 -7.87 -0.18
CA LEU A 31 2.75 -7.49 -0.48
C LEU A 31 2.38 -6.25 0.31
N VAL A 32 1.82 -5.25 -0.37
CA VAL A 32 1.48 -3.96 0.25
C VAL A 32 0.08 -3.51 -0.12
N ILE A 33 -0.53 -2.72 0.77
CA ILE A 33 -1.70 -1.90 0.46
C ILE A 33 -1.21 -0.53 0.03
N VAL A 34 -1.59 -0.13 -1.18
CA VAL A 34 -1.42 1.23 -1.69
C VAL A 34 -2.73 1.97 -1.50
N THR A 35 -2.70 3.00 -0.67
CA THR A 35 -3.81 3.94 -0.52
C THR A 35 -3.51 5.21 -1.28
N THR A 36 -4.39 5.58 -2.20
CA THR A 36 -4.28 6.82 -2.96
C THR A 36 -5.38 7.77 -2.53
N SER A 37 -5.01 8.92 -1.99
CA SER A 37 -5.93 10.02 -1.68
C SER A 37 -5.74 11.15 -2.68
N VAL A 38 -6.83 11.60 -3.30
CA VAL A 38 -6.80 12.70 -4.28
C VAL A 38 -7.41 13.95 -3.67
N HIS A 39 -6.58 14.84 -3.09
CA HIS A 39 -6.96 16.23 -2.77
C HIS A 39 -5.78 17.09 -2.26
N PRO A 40 -5.54 18.31 -2.77
CA PRO A 40 -5.53 18.79 -4.16
C PRO A 40 -4.39 18.18 -5.00
N LEU A 41 -3.48 17.40 -4.40
CA LEU A 41 -2.47 16.59 -5.07
C LEU A 41 -2.68 15.11 -4.71
N PRO A 42 -2.23 14.16 -5.55
CA PRO A 42 -2.26 12.76 -5.20
C PRO A 42 -1.23 12.46 -4.13
N GLU A 43 -1.70 11.94 -3.00
CA GLU A 43 -0.89 11.38 -1.92
C GLU A 43 -0.97 9.86 -1.96
N TYR A 44 0.18 9.22 -1.75
CA TYR A 44 0.32 7.77 -1.73
C TYR A 44 0.77 7.34 -0.35
N HIS A 45 0.05 6.38 0.24
CA HIS A 45 0.45 5.72 1.47
C HIS A 45 0.62 4.24 1.20
N ILE A 46 1.73 3.68 1.70
CA ILE A 46 2.09 2.28 1.54
C ILE A 46 2.18 1.63 2.89
N GLU A 47 1.50 0.50 3.01
CA GLU A 47 1.46 -0.30 4.22
C GLU A 47 1.78 -1.75 3.87
N LYS A 48 2.81 -2.31 4.50
CA LYS A 48 3.20 -3.72 4.32
C LYS A 48 2.15 -4.64 4.94
N ILE A 49 1.75 -5.66 4.18
CA ILE A 49 0.94 -6.76 4.67
C ILE A 49 1.89 -7.80 5.28
N GLU A 50 1.85 -7.92 6.60
CA GLU A 50 2.58 -8.95 7.35
C GLU A 50 1.70 -10.22 7.49
N GLY A 51 2.27 -11.37 7.15
CA GLY A 51 1.59 -12.67 7.27
C GLY A 51 0.54 -12.95 6.20
N ASP A 52 -0.55 -13.62 6.57
CA ASP A 52 -1.63 -13.98 5.63
C ASP A 52 -2.48 -12.74 5.25
N PRO A 53 -2.61 -12.42 3.94
CA PRO A 53 -3.31 -11.22 3.49
C PRO A 53 -4.78 -11.16 3.89
N VAL A 54 -5.48 -12.30 3.92
CA VAL A 54 -6.88 -12.37 4.30
C VAL A 54 -7.04 -12.04 5.78
N SER A 55 -6.20 -12.62 6.62
CA SER A 55 -6.14 -12.37 8.06
C SER A 55 -5.83 -10.91 8.38
N PHE A 56 -4.92 -10.30 7.62
CA PHE A 56 -4.60 -8.87 7.73
C PHE A 56 -5.82 -7.99 7.44
N LEU A 57 -6.51 -8.23 6.32
CA LEU A 57 -7.71 -7.48 5.94
C LEU A 57 -8.85 -7.66 6.95
N LEU A 58 -9.06 -8.89 7.43
CA LEU A 58 -10.09 -9.18 8.45
C LEU A 58 -9.85 -8.44 9.76
N LYS A 59 -8.59 -8.25 10.17
CA LYS A 59 -8.26 -7.43 11.35
C LYS A 59 -8.66 -5.96 11.14
N ARG A 60 -8.41 -5.41 9.95
CA ARG A 60 -8.70 -4.02 9.61
C ARG A 60 -10.20 -3.72 9.53
N VAL A 61 -11.02 -4.69 9.12
CA VAL A 61 -12.49 -4.52 9.06
C VAL A 61 -13.15 -4.61 10.43
N ARG A 62 -12.51 -5.29 11.39
CA ARG A 62 -13.04 -5.47 12.75
C ARG A 62 -12.61 -4.38 13.74
N ALA A 63 -11.59 -3.60 13.41
CA ALA A 63 -11.10 -2.46 14.18
C ALA A 63 -11.90 -1.19 13.83
#